data_AF-A0A1G8X505-F1
#
_entry.id   AF-A0A1G8X505-F1
#
_cell.length_a   1.000
_cell.length_b   1.000
_cell.length_c   1.000
_cell.angle_alpha   90.00
_cell.angle_beta   90.00
_cell.angle_gamma   90.00
#
_symmetry.space_group_name_H-M   'P 1'
#
loop_
_entity.id
_entity.type
_entity.pdbx_description
1 polymer ?
#
loop_
_entity_poly.entity_id
_entity_poly.type
_entity_poly.pdbx_seq_one_letter_code
_entity_poly.pdbx_strand_id
1 'polypeptide(L)'
;MRALIGRILVAMGLVSLLLVTPASPATAAEDDILDRLLAIDGVSLIQEKPVAGYRYFVLNFTQPVDHRRPHGKTFQQRFTVLHKDTARPTVFQTSGYNVSTNPGRSEPTRIIDGNQVSMEYRFFTPSRPDPADWDDLDIWQAASDQHAIFKALKPIYSANWLATGGSKGGMTATYFERFYPRDMDGIVAYVAPNDVVNREDSAYDDFFATVGTEDCRDRLNGVQREALVRREALKATYADLAETEGYTFDTVGSLDSAYEMVVLDYVWAFWQYAGTGECANIPADAATATDHEIWDSIDYYSGFGFYTDQGLSPYTPYYYQAGTELGAPTIGFPHIEDELIRYGYQPPRSFVPRDIDMRFDPSAMRDVDSWVRKNAHQMLFVYGEADPWGAERFRPGHKTTDSYVFTAPGMNHGANVAGLVADERELATARILEWAGVATAAVEADASKAKPLATYDAKLDKRDLKREPMLR
;
A
#
# COMPACT_ATOMS: atom_id res chain seq x y z
N MET A 1 -94.64 -30.28 -47.70
CA MET A 1 -95.99 -29.89 -47.24
C MET A 1 -95.91 -29.69 -45.74
N ARG A 2 -96.18 -28.46 -45.26
CA ARG A 2 -96.50 -28.05 -43.87
C ARG A 2 -95.52 -28.36 -42.73
N ALA A 3 -95.17 -27.27 -42.04
CA ALA A 3 -94.49 -27.17 -40.76
C ALA A 3 -95.31 -27.72 -39.57
N LEU A 4 -94.66 -28.08 -38.45
CA LEU A 4 -94.83 -27.42 -37.15
C LEU A 4 -93.92 -27.99 -36.04
N ILE A 5 -93.10 -27.09 -35.47
CA ILE A 5 -92.82 -26.82 -34.03
C ILE A 5 -92.54 -27.99 -33.08
N GLY A 6 -91.29 -28.07 -32.60
CA GLY A 6 -90.89 -28.68 -31.34
C GLY A 6 -89.99 -27.73 -30.54
N ARG A 7 -90.39 -27.41 -29.31
CA ARG A 7 -89.72 -26.49 -28.37
C ARG A 7 -88.36 -27.04 -27.93
N ILE A 8 -87.30 -26.23 -27.92
CA ILE A 8 -86.00 -26.55 -27.31
C ILE A 8 -85.69 -25.51 -26.23
N LEU A 9 -85.37 -26.01 -25.03
CA LEU A 9 -84.90 -25.25 -23.87
C LEU A 9 -83.56 -24.56 -24.17
N VAL A 10 -83.44 -23.30 -23.77
CA VAL A 10 -82.18 -22.55 -23.76
C VAL A 10 -81.39 -22.92 -22.51
N ALA A 11 -80.24 -23.55 -22.68
CA ALA A 11 -79.22 -23.70 -21.64
C ALA A 11 -78.17 -22.59 -21.82
N MET A 12 -78.00 -21.73 -20.80
CA MET A 12 -76.92 -20.75 -20.72
C MET A 12 -75.58 -21.48 -20.51
N GLY A 13 -74.67 -21.37 -21.47
CA GLY A 13 -73.25 -21.72 -21.28
C GLY A 13 -72.43 -20.47 -21.00
N LEU A 14 -71.82 -20.39 -19.82
CA LEU A 14 -70.76 -19.40 -19.54
C LEU A 14 -69.51 -19.79 -20.35
N VAL A 15 -69.03 -18.87 -21.19
CA VAL A 15 -67.72 -18.96 -21.84
C VAL A 15 -66.74 -18.12 -21.00
N SER A 16 -65.83 -18.78 -20.30
CA SER A 16 -64.68 -18.13 -19.65
C SER A 16 -63.56 -17.96 -20.68
N LEU A 17 -63.28 -16.71 -21.10
CA LEU A 17 -62.08 -16.38 -21.85
C LEU A 17 -60.86 -16.46 -20.91
N LEU A 18 -59.97 -17.43 -21.14
CA LEU A 18 -58.63 -17.45 -20.57
C LEU A 18 -57.72 -16.52 -21.37
N LEU A 19 -57.43 -15.35 -20.82
CA LEU A 19 -56.35 -14.48 -21.27
C LEU A 19 -55.02 -15.11 -20.83
N VAL A 20 -54.26 -15.65 -21.78
CA VAL A 20 -52.88 -16.08 -21.54
C VAL A 20 -51.99 -14.85 -21.64
N THR A 21 -51.55 -14.32 -20.49
CA THR A 21 -50.46 -13.35 -20.44
C THR A 21 -49.13 -14.08 -20.64
N PRO A 22 -48.24 -13.65 -21.54
CA PRO A 22 -46.91 -14.23 -21.64
C PRO A 22 -46.17 -13.95 -20.32
N ALA A 23 -45.72 -15.01 -19.66
CA ALA A 23 -44.84 -14.90 -18.50
C ALA A 23 -43.51 -14.31 -18.96
N SER A 24 -43.15 -13.13 -18.45
CA SER A 24 -41.79 -12.63 -18.54
C SER A 24 -40.85 -13.68 -17.94
N PRO A 25 -39.72 -14.03 -18.59
CA PRO A 25 -38.75 -14.92 -17.98
C PRO A 25 -38.30 -14.28 -16.67
N ALA A 26 -38.52 -15.00 -15.56
CA ALA A 26 -37.90 -14.63 -14.29
C ALA A 26 -36.39 -14.66 -14.52
N THR A 27 -35.74 -13.50 -14.51
CA THR A 27 -34.31 -13.41 -14.27
C THR A 27 -34.06 -14.15 -12.96
N ALA A 28 -33.36 -15.28 -13.02
CA ALA A 28 -32.84 -15.91 -11.82
C ALA A 28 -32.14 -14.82 -11.02
N ALA A 29 -32.52 -14.63 -9.76
CA ALA A 29 -31.78 -13.74 -8.88
C ALA A 29 -30.32 -14.23 -8.91
N GLU A 30 -29.37 -13.35 -9.23
CA GLU A 30 -27.96 -13.71 -9.07
C GLU A 30 -27.74 -14.16 -7.63
N ASP A 31 -27.00 -15.25 -7.46
CA ASP A 31 -26.59 -15.70 -6.14
C ASP A 31 -25.93 -14.53 -5.38
N ASP A 32 -26.19 -14.46 -4.07
CA ASP A 32 -25.63 -13.40 -3.23
C ASP A 32 -24.10 -13.35 -3.37
N ILE A 33 -23.54 -12.15 -3.38
CA ILE A 33 -22.09 -12.01 -3.59
C ILE A 33 -21.26 -12.76 -2.53
N LEU A 34 -21.74 -12.86 -1.29
CA LEU A 34 -21.04 -13.63 -0.26
C LEU A 34 -21.04 -15.13 -0.62
N ASP A 35 -22.17 -15.67 -1.07
CA ASP A 35 -22.28 -17.08 -1.48
C ASP A 35 -21.34 -17.38 -2.64
N ARG A 36 -21.24 -16.46 -3.61
CA ARG A 36 -20.30 -16.58 -4.75
C ARG A 36 -18.84 -16.55 -4.31
N LEU A 37 -18.49 -15.68 -3.35
CA LEU A 37 -17.14 -15.63 -2.79
C LEU A 37 -16.79 -16.91 -2.02
N LEU A 38 -17.75 -17.45 -1.24
CA LEU A 38 -17.57 -18.68 -0.47
C LEU A 38 -17.61 -19.95 -1.32
N ALA A 39 -18.12 -19.88 -2.55
CA ALA A 39 -18.05 -20.96 -3.52
C ALA A 39 -16.65 -21.13 -4.14
N ILE A 40 -15.73 -20.18 -3.93
CA ILE A 40 -14.32 -20.31 -4.34
C ILE A 40 -13.61 -21.24 -3.37
N ASP A 41 -13.01 -22.30 -3.90
CA ASP A 41 -12.18 -23.24 -3.13
C ASP A 41 -11.09 -22.50 -2.34
N GLY A 42 -11.04 -22.75 -1.03
CA GLY A 42 -10.05 -22.15 -0.14
C GLY A 42 -10.42 -20.78 0.41
N VAL A 43 -11.54 -20.17 0.00
CA VAL A 43 -12.08 -18.93 0.61
C VAL A 43 -12.92 -19.27 1.85
N SER A 44 -12.74 -18.50 2.93
CA SER A 44 -13.63 -18.55 4.09
C SER A 44 -13.92 -17.17 4.67
N LEU A 45 -15.10 -16.99 5.26
CA LEU A 45 -15.50 -15.74 5.92
C LEU A 45 -14.92 -15.65 7.32
N ILE A 46 -14.23 -14.54 7.60
CA ILE A 46 -13.91 -14.11 8.96
C ILE A 46 -15.04 -13.24 9.50
N GLN A 47 -15.41 -12.20 8.74
CA GLN A 47 -16.41 -11.21 9.17
C GLN A 47 -16.98 -10.42 8.01
N GLU A 48 -18.28 -10.13 8.04
CA GLU A 48 -18.88 -9.04 7.24
C GLU A 48 -19.06 -7.80 8.13
N LYS A 49 -18.72 -6.61 7.63
CA LYS A 49 -18.90 -5.33 8.35
C LYS A 49 -19.79 -4.38 7.55
N PRO A 50 -20.67 -3.61 8.20
CA PRO A 50 -21.52 -2.65 7.51
C PRO A 50 -20.70 -1.47 6.97
N VAL A 51 -21.01 -1.05 5.75
CA VAL A 51 -20.47 0.15 5.09
C VAL A 51 -21.52 0.70 4.13
N ALA A 52 -21.64 2.02 4.01
CA ALA A 52 -22.63 2.62 3.12
C ALA A 52 -22.18 2.50 1.65
N GLY A 53 -23.09 2.08 0.77
CA GLY A 53 -22.84 2.01 -0.69
C GLY A 53 -21.96 0.85 -1.16
N TYR A 54 -21.56 -0.04 -0.26
CA TYR A 54 -20.75 -1.23 -0.53
C TYR A 54 -21.18 -2.38 0.40
N ARG A 55 -20.71 -3.60 0.12
CA ARG A 55 -20.57 -4.67 1.12
C ARG A 55 -19.10 -4.87 1.44
N TYR A 56 -18.77 -5.21 2.69
CA TYR A 56 -17.39 -5.36 3.10
C TYR A 56 -17.16 -6.68 3.84
N PHE A 57 -16.25 -7.49 3.31
CA PHE A 57 -15.90 -8.80 3.82
C PHE A 57 -14.44 -8.86 4.21
N VAL A 58 -14.16 -9.44 5.37
CA VAL A 58 -12.85 -9.91 5.78
C VAL A 58 -12.85 -11.42 5.58
N LEU A 59 -11.93 -11.92 4.77
CA LEU A 59 -11.90 -13.30 4.27
C LEU A 59 -10.50 -13.89 4.51
N ASN A 60 -10.42 -15.21 4.54
CA ASN A 60 -9.18 -15.94 4.33
C ASN A 60 -9.17 -16.58 2.95
N PHE A 61 -7.99 -16.73 2.38
CA PHE A 61 -7.70 -17.54 1.21
C PHE A 61 -6.61 -18.56 1.55
N THR A 62 -6.80 -19.81 1.15
CA THR A 62 -5.81 -20.88 1.36
C THR A 62 -4.71 -20.79 0.31
N GLN A 63 -3.52 -20.37 0.70
CA GLN A 63 -2.34 -20.27 -0.16
C GLN A 63 -1.36 -21.42 0.06
N PRO A 64 -0.60 -21.84 -0.96
CA PRO A 64 0.58 -22.66 -0.71
C PRO A 64 1.63 -21.86 0.07
N VAL A 65 2.30 -22.53 1.00
CA VAL A 65 3.47 -21.97 1.70
C VAL A 65 4.55 -21.60 0.69
N ASP A 66 4.76 -22.48 -0.30
CA ASP A 66 5.74 -22.33 -1.36
C ASP A 66 5.09 -22.56 -2.74
N HIS A 67 4.98 -21.50 -3.56
CA HIS A 67 4.43 -21.58 -4.92
C HIS A 67 5.31 -22.38 -5.89
N ARG A 68 6.56 -22.67 -5.54
CA ARG A 68 7.42 -23.63 -6.28
C ARG A 68 6.96 -25.07 -6.03
N ARG A 69 6.21 -25.31 -4.95
CA ARG A 69 5.60 -26.60 -4.56
C ARG A 69 4.10 -26.40 -4.24
N PRO A 70 3.26 -26.08 -5.25
CA PRO A 70 1.89 -25.61 -5.03
C PRO A 70 0.94 -26.66 -4.44
N HIS A 71 1.32 -27.95 -4.44
CA HIS A 71 0.57 -29.04 -3.81
C HIS A 71 1.10 -29.42 -2.41
N GLY A 72 1.97 -28.58 -1.83
CA GLY A 72 2.58 -28.79 -0.53
C GLY A 72 1.71 -28.31 0.64
N LYS A 73 2.38 -27.87 1.72
CA LYS A 73 1.72 -27.25 2.86
C LYS A 73 1.05 -25.94 2.46
N THR A 74 0.00 -25.57 3.17
CA THR A 74 -0.75 -24.33 2.95
C THR A 74 -0.81 -23.49 4.23
N PHE A 75 -1.13 -22.21 4.07
CA PHE A 75 -1.47 -21.30 5.16
C PHE A 75 -2.71 -20.47 4.81
N GLN A 76 -3.32 -19.83 5.80
CA GLN A 76 -4.44 -18.93 5.59
C GLN A 76 -3.91 -17.50 5.42
N GLN A 77 -4.15 -16.90 4.26
CA GLN A 77 -3.83 -15.50 3.98
C GLN A 77 -5.09 -14.66 4.05
N ARG A 78 -5.04 -13.58 4.81
CA ARG A 78 -6.15 -12.66 4.97
C ARG A 78 -6.24 -11.72 3.77
N PHE A 79 -7.46 -11.52 3.28
CA PHE A 79 -7.77 -10.47 2.32
C PHE A 79 -9.15 -9.89 2.60
N THR A 80 -9.44 -8.73 2.02
CA THR A 80 -10.71 -8.03 2.21
C THR A 80 -11.32 -7.70 0.87
N VAL A 81 -12.65 -7.73 0.79
CA VAL A 81 -13.40 -7.35 -0.40
C VAL A 81 -14.36 -6.23 -0.03
N LEU A 82 -14.16 -5.06 -0.62
CA LEU A 82 -15.12 -3.96 -0.66
C LEU A 82 -15.89 -4.07 -1.98
N HIS A 83 -17.01 -4.77 -1.92
CA HIS A 83 -17.86 -5.06 -3.07
C HIS A 83 -18.83 -3.92 -3.34
N LYS A 84 -18.84 -3.43 -4.58
CA LYS A 84 -19.81 -2.45 -5.07
C LYS A 84 -20.84 -3.10 -5.98
N ASP A 85 -20.37 -3.75 -7.05
CA ASP A 85 -21.18 -4.37 -8.10
C ASP A 85 -20.26 -5.21 -9.01
N THR A 86 -20.73 -6.35 -9.52
CA THR A 86 -19.93 -7.26 -10.36
C THR A 86 -19.64 -6.72 -11.77
N ALA A 87 -20.44 -5.77 -12.26
CA ALA A 87 -20.22 -5.08 -13.54
C ALA A 87 -19.21 -3.92 -13.44
N ARG A 88 -18.72 -3.60 -12.23
CA ARG A 88 -17.74 -2.54 -12.00
C ARG A 88 -16.31 -3.07 -12.05
N PRO A 89 -15.34 -2.24 -12.49
CA PRO A 89 -13.93 -2.60 -12.40
C PRO A 89 -13.48 -2.79 -10.95
N THR A 90 -12.37 -3.50 -10.76
CA THR A 90 -11.85 -3.87 -9.44
C THR A 90 -10.45 -3.30 -9.25
N VAL A 91 -10.20 -2.72 -8.09
CA VAL A 91 -8.85 -2.34 -7.67
C VAL A 91 -8.28 -3.40 -6.74
N PHE A 92 -7.11 -3.95 -7.07
CA PHE A 92 -6.33 -4.78 -6.19
C PHE A 92 -5.30 -3.93 -5.42
N GLN A 93 -5.59 -3.65 -4.14
CA GLN A 93 -4.67 -2.97 -3.25
C GLN A 93 -3.69 -3.97 -2.60
N THR A 94 -2.42 -3.85 -2.96
CA THR A 94 -1.34 -4.70 -2.48
C THR A 94 -0.62 -3.99 -1.33
N SER A 95 -0.87 -4.36 -0.05
CA SER A 95 -0.47 -3.50 1.08
C SER A 95 1.02 -3.56 1.45
N GLY A 96 1.79 -4.54 0.97
CA GLY A 96 3.19 -4.76 1.38
C GLY A 96 3.37 -5.21 2.85
N TYR A 97 2.38 -5.00 3.72
CA TYR A 97 2.42 -5.26 5.16
C TYR A 97 1.15 -5.98 5.61
N ASN A 98 0.65 -5.65 6.82
CA ASN A 98 -0.69 -6.00 7.25
C ASN A 98 -1.77 -5.37 6.37
N VAL A 99 -2.96 -5.99 6.34
CA VAL A 99 -4.15 -5.37 5.73
C VAL A 99 -5.05 -4.78 6.81
N SER A 100 -5.58 -3.58 6.57
CA SER A 100 -6.64 -3.03 7.43
C SER A 100 -7.88 -3.90 7.32
N THR A 101 -8.48 -4.23 8.46
CA THR A 101 -9.79 -4.91 8.47
C THR A 101 -10.95 -3.94 8.58
N ASN A 102 -10.71 -2.63 8.57
CA ASN A 102 -11.77 -1.62 8.50
C ASN A 102 -12.05 -1.25 7.04
N PRO A 103 -13.33 -1.07 6.65
CA PRO A 103 -13.67 -0.64 5.30
C PRO A 103 -12.98 0.67 4.96
N GLY A 104 -12.30 0.71 3.82
CA GLY A 104 -11.62 1.89 3.30
C GLY A 104 -11.42 1.82 1.80
N ARG A 105 -11.46 2.95 1.10
CA ARG A 105 -11.13 3.02 -0.34
C ARG A 105 -9.74 3.61 -0.55
N SER A 106 -8.97 2.94 -1.40
CA SER A 106 -7.82 3.51 -2.06
C SER A 106 -8.26 4.62 -3.03
N GLU A 107 -7.35 5.53 -3.38
CA GLU A 107 -7.66 6.60 -4.33
C GLU A 107 -8.12 6.05 -5.69
N PRO A 108 -7.49 5.03 -6.29
CA PRO A 108 -7.97 4.46 -7.55
C PRO A 108 -9.39 3.89 -7.44
N THR A 109 -9.75 3.25 -6.32
CA THR A 109 -11.12 2.72 -6.11
C THR A 109 -12.16 3.83 -6.12
N ARG A 110 -11.83 4.99 -5.51
CA ARG A 110 -12.67 6.18 -5.55
C ARG A 110 -12.74 6.80 -6.94
N ILE A 111 -11.62 6.84 -7.68
CA ILE A 111 -11.59 7.37 -9.04
C ILE A 111 -12.53 6.59 -9.95
N ILE A 112 -12.50 5.26 -9.90
CA ILE A 112 -13.27 4.41 -10.82
C ILE A 112 -14.68 4.07 -10.30
N ASP A 113 -14.99 4.44 -9.05
CA ASP A 113 -16.20 4.06 -8.32
C ASP A 113 -16.49 2.56 -8.45
N GLY A 114 -15.49 1.75 -8.11
CA GLY A 114 -15.45 0.30 -8.37
C GLY A 114 -15.29 -0.55 -7.12
N ASN A 115 -15.03 -1.84 -7.32
CA ASN A 115 -14.72 -2.77 -6.25
C ASN A 115 -13.29 -2.55 -5.73
N GLN A 116 -12.99 -3.04 -4.52
CA GLN A 116 -11.62 -3.16 -4.04
C GLN A 116 -11.39 -4.53 -3.40
N VAL A 117 -10.27 -5.15 -3.76
CA VAL A 117 -9.70 -6.30 -3.07
C VAL A 117 -8.41 -5.84 -2.42
N SER A 118 -8.25 -6.01 -1.12
CA SER A 118 -6.99 -5.68 -0.43
C SER A 118 -6.42 -6.95 0.20
N MET A 119 -5.15 -7.26 -0.04
CA MET A 119 -4.53 -8.49 0.45
C MET A 119 -3.43 -8.18 1.47
N GLU A 120 -3.41 -8.95 2.55
CA GLU A 120 -2.33 -8.95 3.51
C GLU A 120 -1.09 -9.64 2.95
N TYR A 121 0.06 -9.00 3.10
CA TYR A 121 1.31 -9.56 2.64
C TYR A 121 1.69 -10.80 3.45
N ARG A 122 2.24 -11.83 2.81
CA ARG A 122 2.68 -13.05 3.51
C ARG A 122 3.69 -12.71 4.61
N PHE A 123 3.71 -13.53 5.67
CA PHE A 123 4.52 -13.38 6.89
C PHE A 123 4.09 -12.29 7.87
N PHE A 124 3.23 -11.35 7.47
CA PHE A 124 2.58 -10.46 8.43
C PHE A 124 1.43 -11.19 9.11
N THR A 125 1.47 -11.30 10.45
CA THR A 125 0.48 -12.09 11.18
C THR A 125 -0.91 -11.46 11.11
N PRO A 126 -1.98 -12.27 10.90
CA PRO A 126 -2.01 -13.73 10.97
C PRO A 126 -1.62 -14.48 9.67
N SER A 127 -1.32 -13.78 8.58
CA SER A 127 -1.03 -14.34 7.26
C SER A 127 0.40 -14.90 7.12
N ARG A 128 0.80 -15.81 8.01
CA ARG A 128 2.16 -16.39 8.06
C ARG A 128 2.10 -17.93 8.09
N PRO A 129 2.90 -18.63 7.27
CA PRO A 129 3.13 -20.07 7.44
C PRO A 129 3.57 -20.44 8.86
N ASP A 130 3.10 -21.59 9.36
CA ASP A 130 3.50 -22.12 10.68
C ASP A 130 3.96 -23.59 10.56
N PRO A 131 5.24 -23.92 10.85
CA PRO A 131 6.33 -22.99 11.15
C PRO A 131 6.69 -22.09 9.95
N ALA A 132 7.21 -20.91 10.23
CA ALA A 132 7.66 -19.97 9.19
C ALA A 132 9.03 -20.40 8.65
N ASP A 133 9.11 -20.59 7.33
CA ASP A 133 10.37 -20.77 6.60
C ASP A 133 10.69 -19.46 5.87
N TRP A 134 11.64 -18.68 6.39
CA TRP A 134 11.89 -17.33 5.89
C TRP A 134 12.37 -17.29 4.43
N ASP A 135 12.91 -18.38 3.90
CA ASP A 135 13.26 -18.49 2.49
C ASP A 135 12.03 -18.43 1.56
N ASP A 136 10.82 -18.63 2.08
CA ASP A 136 9.55 -18.46 1.36
C ASP A 136 8.98 -17.02 1.45
N LEU A 137 9.70 -16.09 2.08
CA LEU A 137 9.39 -14.66 2.10
C LEU A 137 10.21 -13.94 1.02
N ASP A 138 9.77 -14.05 -0.22
CA ASP A 138 10.36 -13.38 -1.38
C ASP A 138 9.32 -12.65 -2.26
N ILE A 139 9.75 -11.73 -3.13
CA ILE A 139 8.87 -10.92 -3.98
C ILE A 139 8.09 -11.77 -4.99
N TRP A 140 8.64 -12.90 -5.44
CA TRP A 140 7.98 -13.77 -6.40
C TRP A 140 6.86 -14.57 -5.73
N GLN A 141 7.12 -15.14 -4.55
CA GLN A 141 6.15 -15.84 -3.73
C GLN A 141 4.94 -14.95 -3.40
N ALA A 142 5.18 -13.69 -3.05
CA ALA A 142 4.11 -12.74 -2.77
C ALA A 142 3.35 -12.31 -4.04
N ALA A 143 4.03 -12.15 -5.17
CA ALA A 143 3.35 -11.93 -6.45
C ALA A 143 2.50 -13.14 -6.87
N SER A 144 2.96 -14.35 -6.56
CA SER A 144 2.20 -15.58 -6.80
C SER A 144 0.98 -15.70 -5.89
N ASP A 145 1.03 -15.20 -4.65
CA ASP A 145 -0.15 -15.07 -3.79
C ASP A 145 -1.20 -14.17 -4.44
N GLN A 146 -0.78 -13.00 -4.93
CA GLN A 146 -1.63 -12.03 -5.63
C GLN A 146 -2.26 -12.66 -6.87
N HIS A 147 -1.47 -13.35 -7.69
CA HIS A 147 -1.93 -14.07 -8.88
C HIS A 147 -3.01 -15.12 -8.54
N ALA A 148 -2.84 -15.87 -7.46
CA ALA A 148 -3.79 -16.89 -7.04
C ALA A 148 -5.15 -16.27 -6.67
N ILE A 149 -5.15 -15.20 -5.88
CA ILE A 149 -6.38 -14.47 -5.50
C ILE A 149 -7.04 -13.82 -6.72
N PHE A 150 -6.25 -13.16 -7.59
CA PHE A 150 -6.76 -12.57 -8.82
C PHE A 150 -7.48 -13.62 -9.69
N LYS A 151 -6.83 -14.75 -9.98
CA LYS A 151 -7.43 -15.81 -10.79
C LYS A 151 -8.71 -16.37 -10.18
N ALA A 152 -8.74 -16.52 -8.86
CA ALA A 152 -9.91 -17.02 -8.15
C ALA A 152 -11.10 -16.05 -8.23
N LEU A 153 -10.85 -14.75 -8.18
CA LEU A 153 -11.87 -13.70 -8.16
C LEU A 153 -12.29 -13.20 -9.54
N LYS A 154 -11.44 -13.31 -10.57
CA LYS A 154 -11.70 -12.82 -11.93
C LYS A 154 -13.01 -13.34 -12.56
N PRO A 155 -13.45 -14.60 -12.32
CA PRO A 155 -14.75 -15.06 -12.81
C PRO A 155 -15.96 -14.34 -12.18
N ILE A 156 -15.82 -13.81 -10.96
CA ILE A 156 -16.86 -13.03 -10.28
C ILE A 156 -16.80 -11.56 -10.71
N TYR A 157 -15.60 -11.01 -10.81
CA TYR A 157 -15.32 -9.62 -11.18
C TYR A 157 -14.67 -9.58 -12.56
N SER A 158 -15.48 -9.72 -13.60
CA SER A 158 -14.99 -9.91 -14.98
C SER A 158 -14.54 -8.64 -15.68
N ALA A 159 -14.95 -7.46 -15.19
CA ALA A 159 -14.50 -6.15 -15.67
C ALA A 159 -12.99 -5.94 -15.45
N ASN A 160 -12.46 -4.77 -15.82
CA ASN A 160 -11.04 -4.46 -15.75
C ASN A 160 -10.52 -4.44 -14.30
N TRP A 161 -9.25 -4.79 -14.11
CA TRP A 161 -8.55 -4.81 -12.83
C TRP A 161 -7.38 -3.84 -12.83
N LEU A 162 -7.25 -3.03 -11.78
CA LEU A 162 -6.06 -2.18 -11.57
C LEU A 162 -5.33 -2.63 -10.30
N ALA A 163 -4.01 -2.67 -10.28
CA ALA A 163 -3.26 -2.83 -9.02
C ALA A 163 -2.81 -1.48 -8.47
N THR A 164 -2.76 -1.38 -7.14
CA THR A 164 -2.27 -0.17 -6.47
C THR A 164 -1.66 -0.46 -5.11
N GLY A 165 -0.80 0.44 -4.66
CA GLY A 165 -0.28 0.46 -3.30
C GLY A 165 0.60 1.69 -3.08
N GLY A 166 0.83 2.02 -1.81
CA GLY A 166 1.77 3.07 -1.41
C GLY A 166 3.04 2.45 -0.82
N SER A 167 4.19 3.08 -1.03
CA SER A 167 5.47 2.66 -0.44
C SER A 167 5.81 1.24 -0.86
N LYS A 168 6.12 0.35 0.10
CA LYS A 168 6.23 -1.10 -0.15
C LYS A 168 5.01 -1.68 -0.86
N GLY A 169 3.81 -1.20 -0.57
CA GLY A 169 2.63 -1.60 -1.34
C GLY A 169 2.72 -1.28 -2.83
N GLY A 170 3.26 -0.11 -3.18
CA GLY A 170 3.48 0.30 -4.58
C GLY A 170 4.60 -0.50 -5.26
N MET A 171 5.64 -0.87 -4.49
CA MET A 171 6.65 -1.85 -4.91
C MET A 171 5.97 -3.19 -5.25
N THR A 172 5.11 -3.70 -4.36
CA THR A 172 4.42 -4.98 -4.60
C THR A 172 3.47 -4.95 -5.79
N ALA A 173 2.79 -3.83 -6.07
CA ALA A 173 1.99 -3.68 -7.29
C ALA A 173 2.86 -3.74 -8.56
N THR A 174 4.05 -3.13 -8.49
CA THR A 174 5.04 -3.14 -9.57
C THR A 174 5.63 -4.55 -9.78
N TYR A 175 5.93 -5.27 -8.70
CA TYR A 175 6.45 -6.64 -8.75
C TYR A 175 5.39 -7.62 -9.24
N PHE A 176 4.13 -7.39 -8.86
CA PHE A 176 3.02 -8.19 -9.36
C PHE A 176 2.95 -8.14 -10.88
N GLU A 177 2.91 -6.92 -11.41
CA GLU A 177 2.90 -6.68 -12.86
C GLU A 177 4.13 -7.27 -13.53
N ARG A 178 5.30 -7.16 -12.89
CA ARG A 178 6.53 -7.77 -13.39
C ARG A 178 6.42 -9.29 -13.60
N PHE A 179 5.87 -10.02 -12.64
CA PHE A 179 5.81 -11.48 -12.67
C PHE A 179 4.56 -12.01 -13.40
N TYR A 180 3.48 -11.21 -13.43
CA TYR A 180 2.18 -11.56 -14.01
C TYR A 180 1.60 -10.42 -14.87
N PRO A 181 2.26 -10.02 -15.97
CA PRO A 181 1.95 -8.80 -16.75
C PRO A 181 0.66 -8.86 -17.59
N ARG A 182 -0.24 -9.79 -17.29
CA ARG A 182 -1.53 -9.96 -17.97
C ARG A 182 -2.69 -10.04 -16.99
N ASP A 183 -2.41 -9.87 -15.71
CA ASP A 183 -3.43 -9.95 -14.68
C ASP A 183 -4.13 -8.59 -14.47
N MET A 184 -3.40 -7.48 -14.64
CA MET A 184 -3.92 -6.14 -14.43
C MET A 184 -3.99 -5.36 -15.76
N ASP A 185 -5.00 -4.50 -15.86
CA ASP A 185 -5.23 -3.55 -16.97
C ASP A 185 -4.56 -2.18 -16.70
N GLY A 186 -3.93 -1.99 -15.54
CA GLY A 186 -3.16 -0.81 -15.20
C GLY A 186 -2.66 -0.80 -13.77
N ILE A 187 -1.56 -0.09 -13.53
CA ILE A 187 -0.87 -0.02 -12.23
C ILE A 187 -0.81 1.42 -11.75
N VAL A 188 -1.18 1.67 -10.51
CA VAL A 188 -1.02 2.99 -9.87
C VAL A 188 -0.22 2.84 -8.58
N ALA A 189 1.08 3.08 -8.66
CA ALA A 189 2.02 2.97 -7.55
C ALA A 189 2.32 4.35 -6.96
N TYR A 190 2.10 4.50 -5.66
CA TYR A 190 2.40 5.72 -4.92
C TYR A 190 3.71 5.54 -4.15
N VAL A 191 4.59 6.54 -4.22
CA VAL A 191 5.79 6.68 -3.37
C VAL A 191 6.62 5.41 -3.23
N ALA A 192 6.67 4.62 -4.32
CA ALA A 192 7.30 3.31 -4.34
C ALA A 192 8.80 3.45 -4.61
N PRO A 193 9.69 3.10 -3.65
CA PRO A 193 11.13 3.17 -3.89
C PRO A 193 11.61 2.04 -4.80
N ASN A 194 12.77 2.24 -5.40
CA ASN A 194 13.40 1.32 -6.34
C ASN A 194 14.93 1.35 -6.16
N ASP A 195 15.42 0.66 -5.12
CA ASP A 195 16.84 0.52 -4.84
C ASP A 195 17.46 -0.55 -5.77
N VAL A 196 17.98 -0.09 -6.91
CA VAL A 196 18.58 -0.94 -7.95
C VAL A 196 19.98 -1.42 -7.55
N VAL A 197 20.69 -0.63 -6.75
CA VAL A 197 22.08 -0.86 -6.35
C VAL A 197 22.23 -0.41 -4.89
N ASN A 198 21.93 -1.31 -3.95
CA ASN A 198 21.97 -1.10 -2.49
C ASN A 198 23.28 -0.52 -1.90
N ARG A 199 24.33 -0.31 -2.68
CA ARG A 199 25.59 0.31 -2.22
C ARG A 199 25.82 1.68 -2.86
N GLU A 200 24.83 2.22 -3.52
CA GLU A 200 24.88 3.48 -4.26
C GLU A 200 23.63 4.27 -3.89
N ASP A 201 23.75 5.07 -2.83
CA ASP A 201 22.64 5.81 -2.23
C ASP A 201 22.82 7.34 -2.37
N SER A 202 23.71 7.80 -3.26
CA SER A 202 24.04 9.23 -3.39
C SER A 202 22.83 10.11 -3.74
N ALA A 203 21.79 9.52 -4.35
CA ALA A 203 20.53 10.21 -4.62
C ALA A 203 19.83 10.67 -3.33
N TYR A 204 19.92 9.91 -2.24
CA TYR A 204 19.35 10.31 -0.95
C TYR A 204 20.18 11.40 -0.29
N ASP A 205 21.51 11.33 -0.36
CA ASP A 205 22.38 12.40 0.13
C ASP A 205 22.11 13.73 -0.59
N ASP A 206 21.98 13.69 -1.92
CA ASP A 206 21.60 14.86 -2.75
C ASP A 206 20.21 15.40 -2.39
N PHE A 207 19.26 14.50 -2.10
CA PHE A 207 17.92 14.88 -1.65
C PHE A 207 18.00 15.66 -0.33
N PHE A 208 18.66 15.12 0.70
CA PHE A 208 18.76 15.80 2.00
C PHE A 208 19.60 17.08 1.95
N ALA A 209 20.52 17.21 1.00
CA ALA A 209 21.25 18.46 0.78
C ALA A 209 20.38 19.59 0.20
N THR A 210 19.26 19.26 -0.47
CA THR A 210 18.51 20.23 -1.29
C THR A 210 17.03 20.39 -0.92
N VAL A 211 16.43 19.42 -0.22
CA VAL A 211 15.02 19.44 0.14
C VAL A 211 14.66 20.64 1.03
N GLY A 212 13.55 21.31 0.73
CA GLY A 212 13.05 22.45 1.51
C GLY A 212 13.97 23.67 1.50
N THR A 213 13.82 24.52 2.52
CA THR A 213 14.68 25.70 2.70
C THR A 213 15.93 25.35 3.51
N GLU A 214 17.01 26.12 3.28
CA GLU A 214 18.25 26.01 4.06
C GLU A 214 17.99 26.16 5.56
N ASP A 215 17.24 27.19 5.98
CA ASP A 215 16.82 27.38 7.39
C ASP A 215 16.14 26.14 7.98
N CYS A 216 15.34 25.40 7.18
CA CYS A 216 14.70 24.20 7.69
C CYS A 216 15.67 23.05 7.89
N ARG A 217 16.56 22.85 6.91
CA ARG A 217 17.61 21.83 7.02
C ARG A 217 18.52 22.13 8.20
N ASP A 218 18.91 23.38 8.40
CA ASP A 218 19.78 23.79 9.51
C ASP A 218 19.13 23.53 10.88
N ARG A 219 17.83 23.82 11.04
CA ARG A 219 17.08 23.49 12.26
C ARG A 219 17.05 22.00 12.55
N LEU A 220 16.70 21.19 11.54
CA LEU A 220 16.61 19.75 11.67
C LEU A 220 17.98 19.13 12.00
N ASN A 221 19.02 19.54 11.28
CA ASN A 221 20.40 19.11 11.49
C ASN A 221 20.91 19.54 12.87
N GLY A 222 20.54 20.74 13.33
CA GLY A 222 20.86 21.25 14.66
C GLY A 222 20.25 20.40 15.77
N VAL A 223 18.95 20.08 15.69
CA VAL A 223 18.27 19.21 16.66
C VAL A 223 18.88 17.81 16.67
N GLN A 224 19.10 17.24 15.48
CA GLN A 224 19.70 15.91 15.35
C GLN A 224 21.09 15.84 15.99
N ARG A 225 21.96 16.81 15.68
CA ARG A 225 23.30 16.89 16.27
C ARG A 225 23.24 17.11 17.78
N GLU A 226 22.41 18.04 18.24
CA GLU A 226 22.32 18.40 19.66
C GLU A 226 21.83 17.22 20.51
N ALA A 227 20.92 16.39 19.98
CA ALA A 227 20.53 15.16 20.64
C ALA A 227 21.73 14.24 20.92
N LEU A 228 22.64 14.07 19.95
CA LEU A 228 23.86 13.27 20.15
C LEU A 228 24.88 13.92 21.09
N VAL A 229 24.99 15.25 21.10
CA VAL A 229 25.80 15.98 22.09
C VAL A 229 25.30 15.73 23.51
N ARG A 230 23.97 15.73 23.69
CA ARG A 230 23.30 15.54 24.98
C ARG A 230 22.94 14.09 25.29
N ARG A 231 23.53 13.15 24.56
CA ARG A 231 23.22 11.71 24.59
C ARG A 231 23.01 11.17 26.00
N GLU A 232 23.90 11.45 26.95
CA GLU A 232 23.81 10.84 28.29
C GLU A 232 22.57 11.31 29.07
N ALA A 233 22.18 12.59 28.95
CA ALA A 233 20.97 13.11 29.58
C ALA A 233 19.71 12.55 28.92
N LEU A 234 19.64 12.59 27.59
CA LEU A 234 18.47 12.12 26.85
C LEU A 234 18.31 10.59 26.91
N LYS A 235 19.40 9.83 27.01
CA LYS A 235 19.33 8.38 27.26
C LYS A 235 18.78 8.04 28.64
N ALA A 236 19.00 8.88 29.65
CA ALA A 236 18.37 8.67 30.95
C ALA A 236 16.85 8.77 30.82
N THR A 237 16.35 9.79 30.10
CA THR A 237 14.93 9.91 29.77
C THR A 237 14.42 8.71 28.97
N TYR A 238 15.21 8.19 28.01
CA TYR A 238 14.83 7.00 27.27
C TYR A 238 14.80 5.73 28.13
N ALA A 239 15.70 5.61 29.09
CA ALA A 239 15.70 4.49 30.04
C ALA A 239 14.45 4.52 30.94
N ASP A 240 14.06 5.70 31.42
CA ASP A 240 12.82 5.88 32.20
C ASP A 240 11.57 5.52 31.38
N LEU A 241 11.53 5.94 30.10
CA LEU A 241 10.47 5.55 29.18
C LEU A 241 10.44 4.04 28.95
N ALA A 242 11.61 3.42 28.74
CA ALA A 242 11.72 1.99 28.52
C ALA A 242 11.26 1.18 29.75
N GLU A 243 11.57 1.62 30.97
CA GLU A 243 11.06 0.99 32.20
C GLU A 243 9.54 1.13 32.31
N THR A 244 9.00 2.30 31.99
CA THR A 244 7.57 2.60 32.07
C THR A 244 6.74 1.77 31.08
N GLU A 245 7.20 1.68 29.83
CA GLU A 245 6.49 0.99 28.74
C GLU A 245 6.90 -0.50 28.62
N GLY A 246 7.89 -0.95 29.39
CA GLY A 246 8.43 -2.31 29.33
C GLY A 246 9.18 -2.61 28.03
N TYR A 247 9.84 -1.62 27.44
CA TYR A 247 10.61 -1.79 26.21
C TYR A 247 11.91 -2.56 26.41
N THR A 248 12.25 -3.36 25.40
CA THR A 248 13.49 -4.15 25.35
C THR A 248 14.23 -3.86 24.04
N PHE A 249 15.52 -4.21 23.99
CA PHE A 249 16.44 -3.82 22.91
C PHE A 249 17.34 -4.97 22.44
N ASP A 250 16.88 -6.21 22.55
CA ASP A 250 17.69 -7.40 22.25
C ASP A 250 18.06 -7.46 20.75
N THR A 251 17.12 -7.10 19.87
CA THR A 251 17.31 -7.14 18.41
C THR A 251 18.40 -6.17 17.95
N VAL A 252 18.37 -4.94 18.47
CA VAL A 252 19.31 -3.85 18.14
C VAL A 252 20.53 -3.82 19.06
N GLY A 253 20.57 -4.70 20.07
CA GLY A 253 21.68 -4.99 20.97
C GLY A 253 21.77 -4.10 22.22
N SER A 254 21.24 -2.88 22.21
CA SER A 254 21.22 -2.02 23.41
C SER A 254 20.31 -0.79 23.25
N LEU A 255 19.94 -0.18 24.38
CA LEU A 255 19.25 1.11 24.42
C LEU A 255 20.07 2.23 23.75
N ASP A 256 21.41 2.25 23.89
CA ASP A 256 22.27 3.28 23.28
C ASP A 256 22.28 3.17 21.75
N SER A 257 22.24 1.94 21.22
CA SER A 257 22.11 1.66 19.80
C SER A 257 20.75 2.13 19.28
N ALA A 258 19.66 1.77 19.97
CA ALA A 258 18.30 2.21 19.63
C ALA A 258 18.18 3.74 19.66
N TYR A 259 18.75 4.39 20.68
CA TYR A 259 18.76 5.85 20.81
C TYR A 259 19.40 6.51 19.59
N GLU A 260 20.60 6.08 19.20
CA GLU A 260 21.27 6.64 18.03
C GLU A 260 20.49 6.37 16.74
N MET A 261 19.90 5.19 16.57
CA MET A 261 19.08 4.88 15.40
C MET A 261 17.89 5.84 15.26
N VAL A 262 17.14 6.10 16.35
CA VAL A 262 16.03 7.08 16.36
C VAL A 262 16.54 8.48 16.04
N VAL A 263 17.64 8.92 16.66
CA VAL A 263 18.18 10.26 16.40
C VAL A 263 18.63 10.42 14.95
N LEU A 264 19.32 9.42 14.38
CA LEU A 264 19.76 9.46 12.99
C LEU A 264 18.60 9.41 11.98
N ASP A 265 17.44 8.88 12.37
CA ASP A 265 16.23 8.86 11.53
C ASP A 265 15.43 10.14 11.48
N TYR A 266 15.68 11.04 12.42
CA TYR A 266 14.86 12.23 12.63
C TYR A 266 14.63 13.07 11.37
N VAL A 267 15.69 13.36 10.62
CA VAL A 267 15.61 14.15 9.39
C VAL A 267 14.82 13.42 8.31
N TRP A 268 15.06 12.10 8.16
CA TRP A 268 14.33 11.26 7.22
C TRP A 268 12.84 11.25 7.52
N ALA A 269 12.47 10.95 8.77
CA ALA A 269 11.09 10.82 9.20
C ALA A 269 10.33 12.15 9.11
N PHE A 270 10.99 13.28 9.39
CA PHE A 270 10.41 14.61 9.18
C PHE A 270 10.02 14.83 7.72
N TRP A 271 10.90 14.57 6.77
CA TRP A 271 10.58 14.79 5.35
C TRP A 271 9.55 13.78 4.84
N GLN A 272 9.63 12.52 5.26
CA GLN A 272 8.69 11.47 4.88
C GLN A 272 7.24 11.76 5.34
N TYR A 273 7.04 12.26 6.56
CA TYR A 273 5.69 12.34 7.15
C TYR A 273 5.21 13.74 7.54
N ALA A 274 6.10 14.73 7.58
CA ALA A 274 5.80 16.14 7.86
C ALA A 274 6.10 16.99 6.61
N GLY A 275 7.18 17.77 6.63
CA GLY A 275 7.60 18.62 5.53
C GLY A 275 7.60 20.12 5.87
N THR A 276 7.71 20.97 4.86
CA THR A 276 8.01 22.41 5.02
C THR A 276 7.02 23.17 5.92
N GLY A 277 5.75 22.75 5.97
CA GLY A 277 4.72 23.37 6.82
C GLY A 277 4.97 23.22 8.33
N GLU A 278 5.76 22.23 8.73
CA GLU A 278 6.08 21.92 10.13
C GLU A 278 7.42 22.51 10.58
N CYS A 279 8.13 23.21 9.69
CA CYS A 279 9.47 23.71 9.96
C CYS A 279 9.56 24.68 11.16
N ALA A 280 8.52 25.51 11.33
CA ALA A 280 8.45 26.46 12.43
C ALA A 280 8.30 25.79 13.81
N ASN A 281 7.94 24.51 13.84
CA ASN A 281 7.83 23.72 15.08
C ASN A 281 9.19 23.16 15.52
N ILE A 282 10.22 23.24 14.67
CA ILE A 282 11.57 22.80 14.99
C ILE A 282 12.32 23.92 15.71
N PRO A 283 12.97 23.64 16.86
CA PRO A 283 13.80 24.62 17.57
C PRO A 283 14.71 25.41 16.63
N ALA A 284 14.62 26.74 16.70
CA ALA A 284 15.39 27.64 15.84
C ALA A 284 16.89 27.62 16.14
N ASP A 285 17.24 27.43 17.41
CA ASP A 285 18.59 27.33 17.91
C ASP A 285 18.65 26.14 18.88
N ALA A 286 19.02 24.97 18.35
CA ALA A 286 19.06 23.75 19.13
C ALA A 286 20.04 23.83 20.33
N ALA A 287 21.12 24.61 20.21
CA ALA A 287 22.13 24.74 21.26
C ALA A 287 21.59 25.44 22.52
N THR A 288 20.58 26.30 22.40
CA THR A 288 19.92 26.96 23.53
C THR A 288 18.58 26.37 23.93
N ALA A 289 18.05 25.43 23.14
CA ALA A 289 16.87 24.65 23.49
C ALA A 289 17.11 23.79 24.73
N THR A 290 16.04 23.50 25.47
CA THR A 290 16.06 22.58 26.62
C THR A 290 16.14 21.12 26.17
N ASP A 291 16.57 20.23 27.06
CA ASP A 291 16.58 18.79 26.79
C ASP A 291 15.18 18.26 26.43
N HIS A 292 14.14 18.82 27.06
CA HIS A 292 12.75 18.47 26.78
C HIS A 292 12.32 18.88 25.36
N GLU A 293 12.72 20.06 24.88
CA GLU A 293 12.41 20.50 23.52
C GLU A 293 13.12 19.65 22.47
N ILE A 294 14.37 19.24 22.71
CA ILE A 294 15.09 18.32 21.83
C ILE A 294 14.42 16.94 21.85
N TRP A 295 14.15 16.40 23.06
CA TRP A 295 13.49 15.11 23.25
C TRP A 295 12.15 15.04 22.53
N ASP A 296 11.25 16.00 22.80
CA ASP A 296 9.90 16.04 22.23
C ASP A 296 9.93 16.15 20.71
N SER A 297 10.87 16.92 20.18
CA SER A 297 11.04 17.04 18.73
C SER A 297 11.42 15.68 18.12
N ILE A 298 12.45 15.02 18.64
CA ILE A 298 12.88 13.70 18.16
C ILE A 298 11.74 12.68 18.31
N ASP A 299 11.08 12.62 19.47
CA ASP A 299 9.98 11.66 19.70
C ASP A 299 8.78 11.92 18.79
N TYR A 300 8.44 13.19 18.57
CA TYR A 300 7.31 13.55 17.73
C TYR A 300 7.51 13.13 16.27
N TYR A 301 8.70 13.30 15.70
CA TYR A 301 8.95 13.01 14.29
C TYR A 301 9.56 11.64 14.04
N SER A 302 10.36 11.11 14.95
CA SER A 302 11.11 9.84 14.79
C SER A 302 10.75 8.74 15.80
N GLY A 303 10.03 9.06 16.88
CA GLY A 303 9.43 8.13 17.85
C GLY A 303 10.36 7.12 18.52
N PHE A 304 10.62 7.30 19.81
CA PHE A 304 11.50 6.43 20.60
C PHE A 304 10.98 5.00 20.79
N GLY A 305 9.70 4.73 20.50
CA GLY A 305 9.14 3.37 20.56
C GLY A 305 9.57 2.45 19.41
N PHE A 306 10.07 2.99 18.28
CA PHE A 306 10.20 2.21 17.04
C PHE A 306 11.28 1.14 17.07
N TYR A 307 12.51 1.47 17.49
CA TYR A 307 13.66 0.54 17.53
C TYR A 307 13.73 -0.34 18.79
N THR A 308 12.61 -0.45 19.50
CA THR A 308 12.42 -1.43 20.57
C THR A 308 12.08 -2.80 19.95
N ASP A 309 12.25 -3.90 20.67
CA ASP A 309 11.85 -5.22 20.17
C ASP A 309 10.34 -5.28 19.84
N GLN A 310 9.53 -4.57 20.63
CA GLN A 310 8.09 -4.45 20.46
C GLN A 310 7.74 -3.66 19.20
N GLY A 311 8.48 -2.59 18.92
CA GLY A 311 8.31 -1.76 17.72
C GLY A 311 8.77 -2.47 16.45
N LEU A 312 9.88 -3.23 16.51
CA LEU A 312 10.46 -3.95 15.37
C LEU A 312 9.74 -5.24 15.03
N SER A 313 9.25 -5.99 16.03
CA SER A 313 8.69 -7.34 15.84
C SER A 313 7.63 -7.41 14.73
N PRO A 314 6.62 -6.51 14.67
CA PRO A 314 5.63 -6.48 13.58
C PRO A 314 6.23 -6.27 12.18
N TYR A 315 7.41 -5.64 12.07
CA TYR A 315 8.09 -5.30 10.81
C TYR A 315 9.25 -6.22 10.47
N THR A 316 9.51 -7.26 11.27
CA THR A 316 10.51 -8.29 10.94
C THR A 316 10.36 -8.81 9.50
N PRO A 317 9.14 -9.08 8.98
CA PRO A 317 8.98 -9.48 7.57
C PRO A 317 9.44 -8.44 6.56
N TYR A 318 9.23 -7.15 6.85
CA TYR A 318 9.74 -6.09 5.98
C TYR A 318 11.26 -6.02 6.01
N TYR A 319 11.88 -5.97 7.19
CA TYR A 319 13.33 -5.85 7.30
C TYR A 319 14.07 -7.09 6.81
N TYR A 320 13.45 -8.27 6.92
CA TYR A 320 13.93 -9.47 6.25
C TYR A 320 14.01 -9.22 4.74
N GLN A 321 12.91 -8.85 4.09
CA GLN A 321 12.90 -8.61 2.64
C GLN A 321 13.81 -7.45 2.22
N ALA A 322 13.88 -6.38 3.01
CA ALA A 322 14.80 -5.28 2.76
C ALA A 322 16.25 -5.78 2.71
N GLY A 323 16.67 -6.62 3.66
CA GLY A 323 18.01 -7.17 3.68
C GLY A 323 18.23 -8.45 2.84
N THR A 324 17.21 -9.00 2.18
CA THR A 324 17.35 -10.17 1.29
C THR A 324 17.09 -9.88 -0.19
N GLU A 325 16.25 -8.90 -0.54
CA GLU A 325 15.88 -8.62 -1.93
C GLU A 325 15.73 -7.13 -2.26
N LEU A 326 15.00 -6.36 -1.43
CA LEU A 326 14.55 -5.02 -1.80
C LEU A 326 15.65 -3.98 -1.72
N GLY A 327 16.58 -4.19 -0.79
CA GLY A 327 17.55 -3.22 -0.38
C GLY A 327 16.99 -2.18 0.60
N ALA A 328 17.82 -1.21 0.95
CA ALA A 328 17.49 -0.15 1.90
C ALA A 328 18.45 1.05 1.74
N PRO A 329 17.95 2.28 1.97
CA PRO A 329 18.75 3.49 1.85
C PRO A 329 19.86 3.54 2.91
N THR A 330 20.97 4.16 2.55
CA THR A 330 22.02 4.62 3.48
C THR A 330 22.29 6.10 3.24
N ILE A 331 22.41 6.91 4.29
CA ILE A 331 22.70 8.35 4.16
C ILE A 331 23.89 8.79 5.02
N GLY A 332 24.54 9.88 4.60
CA GLY A 332 25.61 10.55 5.34
C GLY A 332 25.10 11.64 6.29
N PHE A 333 25.91 11.96 7.31
CA PHE A 333 25.61 12.99 8.31
C PHE A 333 26.74 14.03 8.42
N PRO A 334 27.03 14.81 7.36
CA PRO A 334 28.19 15.72 7.33
C PRO A 334 28.13 16.86 8.36
N HIS A 335 26.97 17.12 8.95
CA HIS A 335 26.76 18.10 10.02
C HIS A 335 27.01 17.55 11.42
N ILE A 336 27.34 16.27 11.57
CA ILE A 336 27.60 15.61 12.85
C ILE A 336 29.06 15.20 12.90
N GLU A 337 29.76 15.51 13.98
CA GLU A 337 31.13 15.06 14.17
C GLU A 337 31.21 13.53 14.32
N ASP A 338 32.18 12.90 13.65
CA ASP A 338 32.37 11.44 13.64
C ASP A 338 32.41 10.83 15.04
N GLU A 339 32.93 11.55 16.03
CA GLU A 339 33.03 11.12 17.43
C GLU A 339 31.68 11.02 18.18
N LEU A 340 30.64 11.67 17.66
CA LEU A 340 29.29 11.60 18.22
C LEU A 340 28.49 10.40 17.70
N ILE A 341 28.87 9.84 16.55
CA ILE A 341 28.25 8.67 15.92
C ILE A 341 28.99 7.41 16.37
N ARG A 342 28.36 6.60 17.23
CA ARG A 342 28.98 5.40 17.83
C ARG A 342 28.71 4.13 17.02
N TYR A 343 27.54 4.04 16.39
CA TYR A 343 27.03 2.85 15.71
C TYR A 343 26.89 3.08 14.21
N GLY A 344 26.64 4.31 13.77
CA GLY A 344 26.42 4.65 12.36
C GLY A 344 25.00 4.33 11.91
N TYR A 345 24.69 4.66 10.65
CA TYR A 345 23.40 4.34 10.04
C TYR A 345 23.24 2.83 9.84
N GLN A 346 22.19 2.26 10.40
CA GLN A 346 22.07 0.82 10.58
C GLN A 346 21.37 0.14 9.40
N PRO A 347 21.94 -0.96 8.85
CA PRO A 347 21.34 -1.71 7.75
C PRO A 347 20.17 -2.59 8.23
N PRO A 348 19.31 -3.11 7.31
CA PRO A 348 18.17 -3.96 7.66
C PRO A 348 18.49 -5.17 8.55
N ARG A 349 19.71 -5.72 8.42
CA ARG A 349 20.18 -6.84 9.24
C ARG A 349 20.19 -6.53 10.74
N SER A 350 20.33 -5.26 11.13
CA SER A 350 20.27 -4.82 12.53
C SER A 350 18.86 -4.86 13.12
N PHE A 351 17.83 -5.00 12.28
CA PHE A 351 16.41 -4.93 12.67
C PHE A 351 15.68 -6.28 12.62
N VAL A 352 16.43 -7.37 12.39
CA VAL A 352 15.90 -8.74 12.32
C VAL A 352 16.59 -9.58 13.41
N PRO A 353 15.85 -10.36 14.20
CA PRO A 353 16.39 -11.32 15.15
C PRO A 353 17.46 -12.26 14.54
N ARG A 354 18.51 -12.56 15.30
CA ARG A 354 19.71 -13.26 14.82
C ARG A 354 19.51 -14.75 14.50
N ASP A 355 18.40 -15.33 14.96
CA ASP A 355 17.97 -16.69 14.65
C ASP A 355 17.33 -16.82 13.25
N ILE A 356 17.05 -15.69 12.59
CA ILE A 356 16.61 -15.66 11.19
C ILE A 356 17.83 -15.38 10.32
N ASP A 357 18.23 -16.33 9.49
CA ASP A 357 19.34 -16.15 8.54
C ASP A 357 18.94 -15.21 7.40
N MET A 358 19.86 -14.36 6.94
CA MET A 358 19.61 -13.44 5.82
C MET A 358 20.77 -13.46 4.82
N ARG A 359 20.42 -13.52 3.53
CA ARG A 359 21.37 -13.36 2.43
C ARG A 359 20.78 -12.45 1.36
N PHE A 360 21.48 -11.35 1.06
CA PHE A 360 21.06 -10.41 0.03
C PHE A 360 21.26 -10.97 -1.38
N ASP A 361 20.22 -10.92 -2.20
CA ASP A 361 20.26 -11.12 -3.64
C ASP A 361 20.31 -9.77 -4.38
N PRO A 362 21.49 -9.36 -4.87
CA PRO A 362 21.65 -8.08 -5.56
C PRO A 362 21.05 -8.06 -6.97
N SER A 363 20.44 -9.16 -7.44
CA SER A 363 19.83 -9.24 -8.77
C SER A 363 18.34 -8.91 -8.77
N ALA A 364 17.64 -9.06 -7.64
CA ALA A 364 16.19 -8.92 -7.56
C ALA A 364 15.68 -7.56 -8.05
N MET A 365 16.16 -6.45 -7.48
CA MET A 365 15.70 -5.12 -7.90
C MET A 365 16.21 -4.70 -9.28
N ARG A 366 17.42 -5.13 -9.67
CA ARG A 366 17.92 -4.91 -11.04
C ARG A 366 17.04 -5.57 -12.09
N ASP A 367 16.57 -6.76 -11.79
CA ASP A 367 15.68 -7.52 -12.64
C ASP A 367 14.35 -6.78 -12.81
N VAL A 368 13.74 -6.29 -11.71
CA VAL A 368 12.51 -5.48 -11.76
C VAL A 368 12.72 -4.17 -12.52
N ASP A 369 13.73 -3.38 -12.18
CA ASP A 369 14.00 -2.09 -12.83
C ASP A 369 14.24 -2.25 -14.34
N SER A 370 15.05 -3.24 -14.73
CA SER A 370 15.28 -3.56 -16.15
C SER A 370 13.98 -3.89 -16.87
N TRP A 371 13.07 -4.62 -16.22
CA TRP A 371 11.79 -4.96 -16.81
C TRP A 371 10.87 -3.75 -16.92
N VAL A 372 10.74 -2.93 -15.87
CA VAL A 372 9.93 -1.69 -15.90
C VAL A 372 10.42 -0.77 -17.02
N ARG A 373 11.74 -0.60 -17.16
CA ARG A 373 12.33 0.20 -18.25
C ARG A 373 11.98 -0.30 -19.65
N LYS A 374 11.76 -1.60 -19.82
CA LYS A 374 11.60 -2.24 -21.15
C LYS A 374 10.16 -2.60 -21.49
N ASN A 375 9.34 -2.88 -20.49
CA ASN A 375 8.04 -3.51 -20.65
C ASN A 375 6.91 -2.80 -19.91
N ALA A 376 7.19 -1.70 -19.17
CA ALA A 376 6.11 -0.95 -18.52
C ALA A 376 5.06 -0.54 -19.56
N HIS A 377 3.82 -0.92 -19.25
CA HIS A 377 2.63 -0.64 -20.03
C HIS A 377 1.54 -0.25 -19.05
N GLN A 378 0.91 0.90 -19.25
CA GLN A 378 -0.19 1.37 -18.38
C GLN A 378 0.20 1.46 -16.89
N MET A 379 1.42 1.94 -16.60
CA MET A 379 1.91 2.12 -15.23
C MET A 379 2.04 3.60 -14.87
N LEU A 380 1.39 4.01 -13.79
CA LEU A 380 1.48 5.35 -13.22
C LEU A 380 2.21 5.29 -11.88
N PHE A 381 3.33 6.02 -11.78
CA PHE A 381 4.06 6.25 -10.54
C PHE A 381 3.85 7.69 -10.07
N VAL A 382 3.47 7.88 -8.80
CA VAL A 382 3.25 9.20 -8.20
C VAL A 382 4.12 9.35 -6.95
N TYR A 383 5.01 10.35 -6.94
CA TYR A 383 5.93 10.63 -5.84
C TYR A 383 5.62 11.98 -5.18
N GLY A 384 6.03 12.17 -3.94
CA GLY A 384 6.03 13.48 -3.27
C GLY A 384 7.34 14.22 -3.52
N GLU A 385 7.30 15.53 -3.74
CA GLU A 385 8.51 16.35 -3.86
C GLU A 385 9.35 16.34 -2.57
N ALA A 386 8.70 16.27 -1.41
CA ALA A 386 9.33 16.26 -0.09
C ALA A 386 9.55 14.86 0.47
N ASP A 387 9.25 13.80 -0.29
CA ASP A 387 9.41 12.41 0.16
C ASP A 387 10.80 11.86 -0.21
N PRO A 388 11.64 11.48 0.76
CA PRO A 388 12.98 10.94 0.47
C PRO A 388 12.95 9.70 -0.42
N TRP A 389 11.92 8.87 -0.32
CA TRP A 389 11.75 7.68 -1.16
C TRP A 389 11.61 7.98 -2.65
N GLY A 390 11.30 9.23 -3.03
CA GLY A 390 11.27 9.66 -4.42
C GLY A 390 12.65 9.84 -5.06
N ALA A 391 13.73 9.89 -4.27
CA ALA A 391 15.10 10.03 -4.77
C ALA A 391 15.49 8.84 -5.67
N GLU A 392 15.15 7.63 -5.23
CA GLU A 392 15.30 6.40 -6.00
C GLU A 392 13.96 5.85 -6.47
N ARG A 393 13.47 6.44 -7.55
CA ARG A 393 12.19 6.08 -8.17
C ARG A 393 12.30 5.07 -9.31
N PHE A 394 11.20 4.37 -9.57
CA PHE A 394 11.00 3.65 -10.81
C PHE A 394 10.99 4.61 -12.01
N ARG A 395 11.55 4.14 -13.12
CA ARG A 395 11.68 4.92 -14.35
C ARG A 395 11.29 4.06 -15.56
N PRO A 396 10.05 4.18 -16.08
CA PRO A 396 9.71 3.64 -17.38
C PRO A 396 10.69 4.13 -18.45
N GLY A 397 10.99 3.29 -19.45
CA GLY A 397 11.96 3.66 -20.48
C GLY A 397 11.40 4.71 -21.43
N HIS A 398 12.26 5.50 -22.07
CA HIS A 398 11.86 6.58 -22.99
C HIS A 398 10.95 6.19 -24.17
N LYS A 399 10.76 4.89 -24.42
CA LYS A 399 9.89 4.37 -25.48
C LYS A 399 8.48 4.06 -25.00
N THR A 400 8.21 4.07 -23.69
CA THR A 400 6.87 3.87 -23.15
C THR A 400 6.04 5.12 -23.37
N THR A 401 4.87 4.99 -23.98
CA THR A 401 3.99 6.13 -24.31
C THR A 401 2.75 6.23 -23.42
N ASP A 402 2.51 5.22 -22.59
CA ASP A 402 1.33 5.05 -21.76
C ASP A 402 1.66 4.81 -20.27
N SER A 403 2.92 5.04 -19.90
CA SER A 403 3.39 4.92 -18.53
C SER A 403 4.02 6.24 -18.08
N TYR A 404 3.76 6.64 -16.84
CA TYR A 404 3.98 7.99 -16.35
C TYR A 404 4.66 7.98 -14.99
N VAL A 405 5.51 8.98 -14.77
CA VAL A 405 6.09 9.29 -13.45
C VAL A 405 5.79 10.75 -13.18
N PHE A 406 4.99 11.02 -12.14
CA PHE A 406 4.64 12.37 -11.72
C PHE A 406 5.11 12.65 -10.30
N THR A 407 5.33 13.93 -10.00
CA THR A 407 5.78 14.39 -8.69
C THR A 407 4.84 15.46 -8.18
N ALA A 408 4.17 15.19 -7.06
CA ALA A 408 3.24 16.09 -6.40
C ALA A 408 4.01 17.18 -5.61
N PRO A 409 3.89 18.46 -6.00
CA PRO A 409 4.64 19.54 -5.35
C PRO A 409 4.26 19.70 -3.88
N GLY A 410 5.26 19.90 -3.03
CA GLY A 410 5.13 20.08 -1.58
C GLY A 410 4.58 18.87 -0.82
N MET A 411 4.24 17.76 -1.48
CA MET A 411 3.75 16.55 -0.82
C MET A 411 4.88 15.66 -0.36
N ASN A 412 4.63 14.92 0.71
CA ASN A 412 5.52 13.93 1.30
C ASN A 412 5.06 12.51 0.92
N HIS A 413 5.32 11.51 1.76
CA HIS A 413 4.93 10.11 1.55
C HIS A 413 3.40 9.89 1.39
N GLY A 414 2.59 10.90 1.74
CA GLY A 414 1.15 10.95 1.48
C GLY A 414 0.76 11.32 0.04
N ALA A 415 1.73 11.53 -0.86
CA ALA A 415 1.50 11.94 -2.25
C ALA A 415 0.51 11.02 -2.98
N ASN A 416 -0.30 11.64 -3.83
CA ASN A 416 -1.42 11.00 -4.52
C ASN A 416 -1.81 11.80 -5.78
N VAL A 417 -2.70 11.26 -6.62
CA VAL A 417 -3.13 11.90 -7.87
C VAL A 417 -3.77 13.27 -7.60
N ALA A 418 -4.58 13.40 -6.55
CA ALA A 418 -5.23 14.67 -6.22
C ALA A 418 -4.24 15.79 -5.91
N GLY A 419 -3.04 15.45 -5.42
CA GLY A 419 -1.96 16.38 -5.11
C GLY A 419 -1.06 16.78 -6.28
N LEU A 420 -1.26 16.19 -7.46
CA LEU A 420 -0.53 16.58 -8.66
C LEU A 420 -0.94 17.98 -9.15
N VAL A 421 -0.07 18.60 -9.97
CA VAL A 421 -0.42 19.81 -10.72
C VAL A 421 -1.58 19.54 -11.67
N ALA A 422 -2.32 20.58 -12.06
CA ALA A 422 -3.62 20.43 -12.73
C ALA A 422 -3.60 19.48 -13.94
N ASP A 423 -2.70 19.73 -14.90
CA ASP A 423 -2.61 18.94 -16.13
C ASP A 423 -2.22 17.47 -15.87
N GLU A 424 -1.28 17.24 -14.94
CA GLU A 424 -0.86 15.88 -14.55
C GLU A 424 -1.95 15.15 -13.79
N ARG A 425 -2.67 15.82 -12.89
CA ARG A 425 -3.83 15.28 -12.17
C ARG A 425 -4.94 14.88 -13.12
N GLU A 426 -5.26 15.73 -14.08
CA GLU A 426 -6.28 15.48 -15.10
C GLU A 426 -5.88 14.29 -15.98
N LEU A 427 -4.63 14.25 -16.46
CA LEU A 427 -4.10 13.15 -17.24
C LEU A 427 -4.07 11.84 -16.46
N ALA A 428 -3.54 11.83 -15.23
CA ALA A 428 -3.51 10.66 -14.37
C ALA A 428 -4.92 10.12 -14.09
N THR A 429 -5.87 11.00 -13.77
CA THR A 429 -7.27 10.62 -13.57
C THR A 429 -7.87 10.02 -14.84
N ALA A 430 -7.62 10.63 -16.01
CA ALA A 430 -8.10 10.12 -17.30
C ALA A 430 -7.56 8.71 -17.58
N ARG A 431 -6.26 8.49 -17.39
CA ARG A 431 -5.61 7.18 -17.61
C ARG A 431 -6.16 6.11 -16.68
N ILE A 432 -6.35 6.42 -15.39
CA ILE A 432 -6.97 5.48 -14.43
C ILE A 432 -8.39 5.10 -14.88
N LEU A 433 -9.19 6.04 -15.36
CA LEU A 433 -10.54 5.77 -15.86
C LEU A 433 -10.51 4.93 -17.15
N GLU A 434 -9.59 5.22 -18.07
CA GLU A 434 -9.42 4.49 -19.33
C GLU A 434 -8.99 3.04 -19.08
N TRP A 435 -7.96 2.83 -18.24
CA TRP A 435 -7.47 1.51 -17.87
C TRP A 435 -8.53 0.68 -17.15
N ALA A 436 -9.36 1.32 -16.32
CA ALA A 436 -10.51 0.67 -15.70
C ALA A 436 -11.71 0.46 -16.63
N GLY A 437 -11.66 0.91 -17.89
CA GLY A 437 -12.75 0.75 -18.86
C GLY A 437 -14.00 1.56 -18.54
N VAL A 438 -13.87 2.64 -17.77
CA VAL A 438 -14.98 3.51 -17.33
C VAL A 438 -14.82 4.97 -17.75
N ALA A 439 -13.82 5.27 -18.59
CA ALA A 439 -13.71 6.57 -19.23
C ALA A 439 -14.92 6.81 -20.14
N THR A 440 -15.46 8.03 -20.10
CA THR A 440 -16.49 8.45 -21.06
C THR A 440 -15.83 8.93 -22.34
N ALA A 441 -16.56 8.94 -23.46
CA ALA A 441 -16.04 9.49 -24.72
C ALA A 441 -15.54 10.95 -24.59
N ALA A 442 -16.08 11.73 -23.65
CA ALA A 442 -15.60 13.08 -23.36
C ALA A 442 -14.22 13.08 -22.66
N VAL A 443 -13.96 12.11 -21.78
CA VAL A 443 -12.65 11.93 -21.11
C VAL A 443 -11.61 11.41 -22.10
N GLU A 444 -11.97 10.43 -22.94
CA GLU A 444 -11.09 9.89 -23.98
C GLU A 444 -10.67 10.96 -25.00
N ALA A 445 -11.56 11.91 -25.30
CA ALA A 445 -11.27 13.02 -26.20
C ALA A 445 -10.48 14.16 -25.53
N ASP A 446 -10.65 14.36 -24.22
CA ASP A 446 -10.08 15.48 -23.47
C ASP A 446 -9.91 15.13 -21.98
N ALA A 447 -8.65 14.88 -21.58
CA ALA A 447 -8.29 14.52 -20.22
C ALA A 447 -8.72 15.57 -19.17
N SER A 448 -8.89 16.84 -19.54
CA SER A 448 -9.37 17.89 -18.62
C SER A 448 -10.81 17.68 -18.13
N LYS A 449 -11.54 16.77 -18.78
CA LYS A 449 -12.89 16.36 -18.36
C LYS A 449 -12.86 15.26 -17.29
N ALA A 450 -11.70 14.65 -17.05
CA ALA A 450 -11.56 13.56 -16.10
C ALA A 450 -11.79 14.04 -14.66
N LYS A 451 -12.64 13.31 -13.94
CA LYS A 451 -12.91 13.51 -12.51
C LYS A 451 -13.14 12.15 -11.86
N PRO A 452 -12.81 11.99 -10.56
CA PRO A 452 -13.22 10.81 -9.82
C PRO A 452 -14.73 10.57 -9.94
N LEU A 453 -15.13 9.33 -10.25
CA LEU A 453 -16.53 8.96 -10.41
C LEU A 453 -17.28 8.93 -9.07
N ALA A 454 -16.56 8.73 -7.96
CA ALA A 454 -17.11 8.85 -6.62
C ALA A 454 -16.60 10.10 -5.89
N THR A 455 -17.49 10.74 -5.14
CA THR A 455 -17.13 11.81 -4.21
C THR A 455 -16.32 11.28 -3.04
N TYR A 456 -15.51 12.17 -2.45
CA TYR A 456 -14.81 11.89 -1.21
C TYR A 456 -15.80 11.66 -0.06
N ASP A 457 -15.59 10.60 0.71
CA ASP A 457 -16.33 10.23 1.92
C ASP A 457 -15.34 10.23 3.09
N ALA A 458 -15.51 11.16 4.03
CA ALA A 458 -14.59 11.32 5.16
C ALA A 458 -14.55 10.12 6.14
N LYS A 459 -15.51 9.19 6.08
CA LYS A 459 -15.50 7.95 6.86
C LYS A 459 -14.82 6.81 6.12
N LEU A 460 -15.01 6.73 4.81
CA LEU A 460 -14.52 5.62 3.98
C LEU A 460 -13.17 5.89 3.31
N ASP A 461 -12.84 7.15 3.04
CA ASP A 461 -11.62 7.55 2.34
C ASP A 461 -10.57 8.14 3.27
N LYS A 462 -10.86 8.14 4.58
CA LYS A 462 -9.89 8.51 5.59
C LYS A 462 -8.75 7.50 5.50
N ARG A 463 -7.57 7.98 5.08
CA ARG A 463 -6.34 7.24 5.28
C ARG A 463 -6.12 7.19 6.79
N ASP A 464 -6.10 5.99 7.38
CA ASP A 464 -5.55 5.79 8.72
C ASP A 464 -4.03 5.98 8.62
N LEU A 465 -3.61 7.24 8.46
CA LEU A 465 -2.25 7.69 8.72
C LEU A 465 -1.98 7.69 10.23
N LYS A 466 -2.51 6.70 10.99
CA LYS A 466 -1.93 6.40 12.30
C LYS A 466 -0.49 6.11 11.96
N ARG A 467 0.37 7.12 12.15
CA ARG A 467 1.77 7.19 11.75
C ARG A 467 2.27 5.76 11.62
N GLU A 468 2.33 5.26 10.39
CA GLU A 468 2.90 3.95 10.18
C GLU A 468 4.25 4.02 10.91
N PRO A 469 4.52 3.14 11.90
CA PRO A 469 5.78 3.11 12.61
C PRO A 469 6.90 3.29 11.58
N MET A 470 7.75 4.29 11.78
CA MET A 470 8.52 4.94 10.72
C MET A 470 9.46 3.97 10.03
N LEU A 471 9.00 3.38 8.92
CA LEU A 471 9.82 2.51 8.09
C LEU A 471 10.63 3.38 7.13
N ARG A 472 11.94 3.19 7.21
CA ARG A 472 12.94 3.60 6.23
C ARG A 472 13.52 2.39 5.50
#